data_AF-X1U7H0-F1
#
_entry.id   AF-X1U7H0-F1
#
_cell.length_a   1.000
_cell.length_b   1.000
_cell.length_c   1.000
_cell.angle_alpha   90.00
_cell.angle_beta   90.00
_cell.angle_gamma   90.00
#
_symmetry.space_group_name_H-M   'P 1'
#
loop_
_entity.id
_entity.type
_entity.pdbx_description
1 polymer ?
#
loop_
_entity_poly.entity_id
_entity_poly.type
_entity_poly.pdbx_seq_one_letter_code
_entity_poly.pdbx_strand_id
1 'polypeptide(L)'
;MDKRKVIVNFSGGKDSTVAILEALKKYPKDEIVLCYQDTGAEFLETLPHVKMMAGLFELPLVILRRHEDFWELTQRLNHFPTPRMRNCTLYLKVRELNKWIRANRESLSNEIIIVSGIRGEESLHRSKLPEWGINETTLKDG
;
A
#
# COMPACT_ATOMS: atom_id res chain seq x y z
N MET A 1 -5.79 24.05 -10.45
CA MET A 1 -6.71 22.89 -10.48
C MET A 1 -6.01 21.81 -9.68
N ASP A 2 -6.64 21.31 -8.62
CA ASP A 2 -6.02 20.36 -7.69
C ASP A 2 -5.73 19.06 -8.46
N LYS A 3 -4.46 18.76 -8.74
CA LYS A 3 -4.07 17.58 -9.52
C LYS A 3 -4.30 16.34 -8.67
N ARG A 4 -5.04 15.36 -9.18
CA ARG A 4 -5.21 14.06 -8.53
C ARG A 4 -3.88 13.41 -8.15
N LYS A 5 -3.92 12.51 -7.17
CA LYS A 5 -2.77 11.65 -6.83
C LYS A 5 -3.12 10.18 -6.92
N VAL A 6 -2.20 9.42 -7.53
CA VAL A 6 -2.31 7.99 -7.75
C VAL A 6 -1.28 7.30 -6.86
N ILE A 7 -1.75 6.69 -5.77
CA ILE A 7 -0.91 5.97 -4.83
C ILE A 7 -0.91 4.50 -5.23
N VAL A 8 0.24 3.97 -5.65
CA VAL A 8 0.40 2.55 -5.94
C VAL A 8 0.96 1.85 -4.72
N ASN A 9 0.18 0.95 -4.11
CA ASN A 9 0.68 0.10 -3.04
C ASN A 9 1.66 -0.92 -3.62
N PHE A 10 2.93 -0.72 -3.34
CA PHE A 10 4.03 -1.49 -3.91
C PHE A 10 4.72 -2.29 -2.83
N SER A 11 4.59 -3.63 -2.86
CA SER A 11 5.17 -4.52 -1.86
C SER A 11 6.50 -5.15 -2.29
N GLY A 12 7.05 -4.78 -3.44
CA GLY A 12 8.24 -5.42 -4.02
C GLY A 12 7.96 -6.75 -4.73
N GLY A 13 6.68 -7.14 -4.91
CA GLY A 13 6.30 -8.38 -5.58
C GLY A 13 5.89 -8.17 -7.04
N LYS A 14 5.92 -9.23 -7.85
CA LYS A 14 5.61 -9.19 -9.29
C LYS A 14 4.26 -8.52 -9.62
N ASP A 15 3.19 -8.84 -8.90
CA ASP A 15 1.85 -8.34 -9.20
C ASP A 15 1.75 -6.84 -8.83
N SER A 16 2.42 -6.42 -7.76
CA SER A 16 2.55 -5.01 -7.40
C SER A 16 3.45 -4.22 -8.36
N THR A 17 4.45 -4.86 -8.99
CA THR A 17 5.24 -4.25 -10.08
C THR A 17 4.40 -4.05 -11.33
N VAL A 18 3.55 -5.02 -11.69
CA VAL A 18 2.59 -4.87 -12.81
C VAL A 18 1.63 -3.72 -12.53
N ALA A 19 1.16 -3.55 -11.29
CA ALA A 19 0.33 -2.41 -10.92
C ALA A 19 1.00 -1.05 -11.17
N ILE A 20 2.33 -0.95 -10.98
CA ILE A 20 3.10 0.26 -11.35
C ILE A 20 3.07 0.47 -12.86
N LEU A 21 3.33 -0.58 -13.64
CA LEU A 21 3.33 -0.50 -15.10
C LEU A 21 1.97 -0.10 -15.66
N GLU A 22 0.88 -0.65 -15.13
CA GLU A 22 -0.48 -0.27 -15.52
C GLU A 22 -0.82 1.18 -15.12
N ALA A 23 -0.36 1.63 -13.95
CA ALA A 23 -0.52 3.03 -13.55
C ALA A 23 0.22 3.98 -14.51
N LEU A 24 1.46 3.66 -14.90
CA LEU A 24 2.26 4.44 -15.84
C LEU A 24 1.65 4.52 -17.25
N LYS A 25 0.88 3.51 -17.67
CA LYS A 25 0.14 3.54 -18.94
C LYS A 25 -1.06 4.50 -18.90
N LYS A 26 -1.64 4.70 -17.72
CA LYS A 26 -2.95 5.36 -17.56
C LYS A 26 -2.84 6.78 -16.99
N TYR A 27 -1.81 7.06 -16.21
CA TYR A 27 -1.66 8.32 -15.48
C TYR A 27 -0.30 8.98 -15.78
N PRO A 28 -0.25 10.33 -15.82
CA PRO A 28 1.01 11.06 -15.86
C PRO A 28 1.94 10.68 -14.71
N LYS A 29 3.24 10.60 -15.01
CA LYS A 29 4.26 10.18 -14.06
C LYS A 29 4.31 11.05 -12.79
N ASP A 30 4.03 12.35 -12.91
CA ASP A 30 4.00 13.31 -11.80
C ASP A 30 2.77 13.19 -10.89
N GLU A 31 1.77 12.40 -11.27
CA GLU A 31 0.61 12.06 -10.43
C GLU A 31 0.87 10.81 -9.57
N ILE A 32 1.85 9.99 -9.93
CA ILE A 32 2.06 8.67 -9.33
C ILE A 32 3.05 8.74 -8.16
N VAL A 33 2.69 8.10 -7.06
CA VAL A 33 3.57 7.85 -5.91
C VAL A 33 3.51 6.39 -5.50
N LEU A 34 4.68 5.79 -5.28
CA LEU A 34 4.78 4.44 -4.75
C LEU A 34 4.69 4.50 -3.23
N CYS A 35 3.89 3.62 -2.65
CA CYS A 35 3.79 3.48 -1.20
C CYS A 35 4.15 2.06 -0.79
N TYR A 36 5.19 1.91 0.01
CA TYR A 36 5.61 0.66 0.61
C TYR A 36 5.34 0.68 2.12
N GLN A 37 4.61 -0.30 2.63
CA GLN A 37 4.37 -0.47 4.06
C GLN A 37 5.28 -1.57 4.60
N ASP A 38 6.32 -1.16 5.32
CA ASP A 38 7.29 -2.00 6.02
C ASP A 38 6.65 -2.55 7.30
N THR A 39 6.50 -3.87 7.37
CA THR A 39 5.89 -4.53 8.53
C THR A 39 6.93 -5.00 9.55
N GLY A 40 8.23 -4.93 9.23
CA GLY A 40 9.31 -5.51 10.02
C GLY A 40 9.44 -7.03 9.89
N ALA A 41 8.68 -7.66 9.00
CA ALA A 41 8.74 -9.10 8.74
C ALA A 41 9.08 -9.46 7.27
N GLU A 42 9.45 -8.46 6.47
CA GLU A 42 9.94 -8.66 5.11
C GLU A 42 11.39 -9.19 5.09
N PHE A 43 11.76 -9.84 3.98
CA PHE A 43 13.15 -10.22 3.72
C PHE A 43 14.06 -8.99 3.66
N LEU A 44 15.32 -9.15 4.06
CA LEU A 44 16.33 -8.08 4.08
C LEU A 44 16.51 -7.42 2.72
N GLU A 45 16.31 -8.18 1.65
CA GLU A 45 16.45 -7.78 0.25
C GLU A 45 15.23 -6.97 -0.25
N THR A 46 14.09 -7.03 0.44
CA THR A 46 12.84 -6.41 -0.01
C THR A 46 12.98 -4.89 -0.11
N LEU A 47 13.49 -4.23 0.94
CA LEU A 47 13.61 -2.78 0.95
C LEU A 47 14.64 -2.26 -0.10
N PRO A 48 15.85 -2.86 -0.23
CA PRO A 48 16.75 -2.57 -1.35
C PRO A 48 16.08 -2.75 -2.71
N HIS A 49 15.36 -3.85 -2.93
CA HIS A 49 14.64 -4.11 -4.16
C HIS A 49 13.58 -3.04 -4.44
N VAL A 50 12.77 -2.68 -3.45
CA VAL A 50 11.74 -1.64 -3.58
C VAL A 50 12.35 -0.29 -3.95
N LYS A 51 13.45 0.11 -3.30
CA LYS A 51 14.16 1.36 -3.62
C LYS A 51 14.76 1.33 -5.03
N MET A 52 15.36 0.21 -5.43
CA MET A 52 15.89 0.02 -6.78
C MET A 52 14.79 0.16 -7.84
N MET A 53 13.64 -0.49 -7.63
CA MET A 53 12.51 -0.40 -8.57
C MET A 53 11.92 1.01 -8.65
N ALA A 54 11.79 1.71 -7.52
CA ALA A 54 11.36 3.11 -7.52
C ALA A 54 12.31 4.01 -8.31
N GLY A 55 13.63 3.80 -8.16
CA GLY A 55 14.65 4.49 -8.95
C GLY A 55 14.57 4.16 -10.44
N LEU A 56 14.38 2.89 -10.79
CA LEU A 56 14.25 2.43 -12.18
C LEU A 56 13.04 3.06 -12.88
N PHE A 57 11.91 3.19 -12.18
CA PHE A 57 10.73 3.87 -12.71
C PHE A 57 10.80 5.39 -12.57
N GLU A 58 11.79 5.93 -11.85
CA GLU A 58 11.93 7.34 -11.43
C GLU A 58 10.63 7.89 -10.81
N LEU A 59 10.03 7.10 -9.92
CA LEU A 59 8.82 7.47 -9.18
C LEU A 59 9.17 7.79 -7.72
N PRO A 60 8.48 8.77 -7.09
CA PRO A 60 8.65 9.00 -5.67
C PRO A 60 8.20 7.78 -4.88
N LEU A 61 8.95 7.46 -3.81
CA LEU A 61 8.69 6.34 -2.93
C LEU A 61 8.46 6.83 -1.50
N VAL A 62 7.31 6.49 -0.95
CA VAL A 62 6.95 6.68 0.46
C VAL A 62 7.10 5.34 1.17
N ILE A 63 7.88 5.32 2.24
CA ILE A 63 8.03 4.15 3.10
C ILE A 63 7.31 4.45 4.40
N LEU A 64 6.30 3.64 4.71
CA LEU A 64 5.52 3.71 5.94
C LEU A 64 5.94 2.58 6.85
N ARG A 65 6.35 2.91 8.07
CA ARG A 65 6.70 1.94 9.11
C ARG A 65 6.04 2.38 10.41
N ARG A 66 5.25 1.48 10.99
CA ARG A 66 4.69 1.67 12.33
C ARG A 66 5.78 1.50 13.39
N HIS A 67 5.65 2.16 14.53
CA HIS A 67 6.54 1.92 15.67
C HIS A 67 6.48 0.46 16.13
N GLU A 68 5.26 -0.06 16.25
CA GLU A 68 5.01 -1.48 16.53
C GLU A 68 5.16 -2.31 15.26
N ASP A 69 6.08 -3.27 15.25
CA ASP A 69 6.30 -4.17 14.11
C ASP A 69 5.43 -5.45 14.15
N PHE A 70 5.57 -6.31 13.14
CA PHE A 70 4.85 -7.57 13.05
C PHE A 70 5.03 -8.48 14.27
N TRP A 71 6.24 -8.56 14.82
CA TRP A 71 6.57 -9.44 15.94
C TRP A 71 6.02 -8.90 17.24
N GLU A 72 6.12 -7.60 17.46
CA GLU A 72 5.53 -6.91 18.62
C GLU A 72 4.00 -6.99 18.57
N LEU A 73 3.40 -6.76 17.40
CA LEU A 73 1.95 -6.89 17.19
C LEU A 73 1.46 -8.30 17.49
N THR A 74 2.19 -9.32 17.02
CA THR A 74 1.85 -10.73 17.27
C THR A 74 1.92 -11.07 18.75
N GLN A 75 2.93 -10.56 19.47
CA GLN A 75 3.07 -10.73 20.91
C GLN A 75 1.92 -10.05 21.66
N ARG A 76 1.61 -8.79 21.33
CA ARG A 76 0.53 -8.04 21.98
C ARG A 76 -0.85 -8.68 21.76
N LEU A 77 -1.11 -9.19 20.56
CA LEU A 77 -2.38 -9.83 20.24
C LEU A 77 -2.46 -11.30 20.68
N ASN A 78 -1.33 -11.87 21.11
CA ASN A 78 -1.20 -13.27 21.51
C ASN A 78 -1.66 -14.27 20.42
N HIS A 79 -1.47 -13.91 19.14
CA HIS A 79 -1.73 -14.81 18.01
C HIS A 79 -1.01 -14.34 16.73
N PHE A 80 -0.62 -15.28 15.87
CA PHE A 80 -0.17 -14.96 14.52
C PHE A 80 -1.36 -14.60 13.61
N PRO A 81 -1.16 -13.73 12.60
CA PRO A 81 -2.22 -13.40 11.66
C PRO A 81 -2.62 -14.62 10.83
N THR A 82 -3.91 -14.66 10.49
CA THR A 82 -4.46 -15.69 9.60
C THR A 82 -5.24 -15.00 8.47
N PRO A 83 -5.63 -15.73 7.40
CA PRO A 83 -6.51 -15.16 6.38
C PRO A 83 -7.82 -14.60 6.93
N ARG A 84 -8.31 -15.12 8.06
CA ARG A 84 -9.49 -14.61 8.78
C ARG A 84 -9.15 -13.45 9.72
N MET A 85 -8.00 -13.51 10.40
CA MET A 85 -7.53 -12.51 11.35
C MET A 85 -6.42 -11.66 10.74
N ARG A 86 -6.81 -10.72 9.88
CA ARG A 86 -5.90 -9.90 9.07
C ARG A 86 -5.35 -8.69 9.84
N ASN A 87 -5.00 -8.86 11.10
CA ASN A 87 -4.54 -7.78 11.98
C ASN A 87 -3.27 -7.11 11.43
N CYS A 88 -2.30 -7.87 10.91
CA CYS A 88 -1.14 -7.28 10.25
C CYS A 88 -1.52 -6.40 9.04
N THR A 89 -2.52 -6.78 8.25
CA THR A 89 -3.01 -5.94 7.13
C THR A 89 -3.68 -4.68 7.65
N LEU A 90 -4.50 -4.79 8.69
CA LEU A 90 -5.20 -3.66 9.26
C LEU A 90 -4.24 -2.65 9.90
N TYR A 91 -3.43 -3.10 10.87
CA TYR A 91 -2.58 -2.24 11.69
C TYR A 91 -1.35 -1.74 10.95
N LEU A 92 -0.65 -2.63 10.24
CA LEU A 92 0.66 -2.31 9.67
C LEU A 92 0.59 -1.77 8.24
N LYS A 93 -0.56 -1.94 7.56
CA LYS A 93 -0.72 -1.50 6.15
C LYS A 93 -1.82 -0.47 5.99
N VAL A 94 -3.07 -0.85 6.24
CA VAL A 94 -4.24 -0.01 5.97
C VAL A 94 -4.26 1.24 6.86
N ARG A 95 -4.03 1.07 8.17
CA ARG A 95 -3.99 2.21 9.11
C ARG A 95 -2.84 3.16 8.83
N GLU A 96 -1.63 2.64 8.60
CA GLU A 96 -0.48 3.49 8.30
C GLU A 96 -0.66 4.27 7.00
N LEU A 97 -1.19 3.64 5.94
CA LEU A 97 -1.52 4.33 4.69
C LEU A 97 -2.56 5.44 4.92
N ASN A 98 -3.66 5.12 5.62
CA ASN A 98 -4.72 6.10 5.88
C ASN A 98 -4.23 7.27 6.74
N LYS A 99 -3.41 7.01 7.75
CA LYS A 99 -2.78 8.02 8.60
C LYS A 99 -1.88 8.93 7.78
N TRP A 100 -1.01 8.37 6.94
CA TRP A 100 -0.15 9.13 6.05
C TRP A 100 -0.96 9.98 5.07
N ILE A 101 -1.96 9.40 4.41
CA ILE A 101 -2.85 10.11 3.49
C ILE A 101 -3.52 11.31 4.18
N ARG A 102 -4.04 11.13 5.42
CA ARG A 102 -4.66 12.22 6.18
C ARG A 102 -3.69 13.33 6.54
N ALA A 103 -2.51 12.97 7.04
CA ALA A 103 -1.48 13.93 7.41
C ALA A 103 -0.95 14.75 6.22
N ASN A 104 -1.10 14.23 4.99
CA ASN A 104 -0.56 14.85 3.78
C ASN A 104 -1.65 15.36 2.83
N ARG A 105 -2.92 15.45 3.26
CA ARG A 105 -4.05 15.81 2.38
C ARG A 105 -3.84 17.09 1.60
N GLU A 106 -3.38 18.14 2.28
CA GLU A 106 -3.16 19.46 1.68
C GLU A 106 -2.10 19.43 0.56
N SER A 107 -1.11 18.53 0.68
CA SER A 107 -0.03 18.38 -0.29
C SER A 107 -0.32 17.39 -1.42
N LEU A 108 -1.29 16.48 -1.22
CA LEU A 108 -1.62 15.44 -2.18
C LEU A 108 -2.63 15.95 -3.21
N SER A 109 -3.91 15.91 -2.82
CA SER A 109 -5.08 16.32 -3.60
C SER A 109 -6.35 15.92 -2.83
N ASN A 110 -7.48 16.55 -3.18
CA ASN A 110 -8.80 16.03 -2.83
C ASN A 110 -9.17 14.75 -3.59
N GLU A 111 -8.61 14.51 -4.79
CA GLU A 111 -8.85 13.28 -5.57
C GLU A 111 -7.67 12.31 -5.40
N ILE A 112 -7.90 11.20 -4.68
CA ILE A 112 -6.89 10.15 -4.48
C ILE A 112 -7.38 8.83 -5.06
N ILE A 113 -6.55 8.22 -5.91
CA ILE A 113 -6.73 6.87 -6.43
C ILE A 113 -5.69 5.96 -5.75
N ILE A 114 -6.14 4.86 -5.15
CA ILE A 114 -5.25 3.85 -4.58
C ILE A 114 -5.27 2.63 -5.50
N VAL A 115 -4.11 2.28 -6.05
CA VAL A 115 -3.93 1.12 -6.92
C VAL A 115 -3.32 -0.02 -6.11
N SER A 116 -3.90 -1.22 -6.25
CA SER A 116 -3.40 -2.44 -5.62
C SER A 116 -3.11 -3.51 -6.66
N GLY A 117 -2.06 -4.31 -6.47
CA GLY A 117 -1.71 -5.43 -7.34
C GLY A 117 -2.48 -6.72 -7.01
N ILE A 118 -3.76 -6.63 -6.63
CA ILE A 118 -4.58 -7.81 -6.34
C ILE A 118 -4.98 -8.47 -7.67
N ARG A 119 -4.88 -9.80 -7.72
CA ARG A 119 -5.19 -10.57 -8.91
C ARG A 119 -6.27 -11.62 -8.62
N GLY A 120 -7.25 -11.72 -9.52
CA GLY A 120 -8.43 -12.58 -9.33
C GLY A 120 -8.08 -14.05 -9.16
N GLU A 121 -7.08 -14.55 -9.89
CA GLU A 121 -6.68 -15.95 -9.86
C GLU A 121 -5.81 -16.31 -8.64
N GLU A 122 -5.59 -15.39 -7.70
CA GLU A 122 -4.93 -15.70 -6.43
C GLU A 122 -5.85 -16.45 -5.46
N SER A 123 -7.18 -16.26 -5.54
CA SER A 123 -8.16 -16.99 -4.73
C SER A 123 -9.61 -16.77 -5.18
N LEU A 124 -10.51 -17.69 -4.82
CA LEU A 124 -11.96 -17.56 -5.03
C LEU A 124 -12.57 -16.30 -4.38
N HIS A 125 -11.95 -15.77 -3.34
CA HIS A 125 -12.39 -14.52 -2.72
C HIS A 125 -11.96 -13.33 -3.57
N ARG A 126 -10.70 -13.30 -4.01
CA ARG A 126 -10.16 -12.22 -4.85
C ARG A 126 -10.80 -12.16 -6.23
N SER A 127 -11.21 -13.29 -6.80
CA SER A 127 -11.94 -13.33 -8.08
C SER A 127 -13.31 -12.65 -8.05
N LYS A 128 -13.84 -12.34 -6.86
CA LYS A 128 -15.14 -11.68 -6.67
C LYS A 128 -15.00 -10.21 -6.30
N LEU A 129 -13.76 -9.71 -6.15
CA LEU A 129 -13.53 -8.30 -5.85
C LEU A 129 -13.84 -7.46 -7.09
N PRO A 130 -14.50 -6.30 -6.94
CA PRO A 130 -14.68 -5.38 -8.05
C PRO A 130 -13.34 -4.79 -8.47
N GLU A 131 -13.22 -4.40 -9.73
CA GLU A 131 -12.00 -3.76 -10.25
C GLU A 131 -11.73 -2.39 -9.60
N TRP A 132 -12.78 -1.69 -9.19
CA TRP A 132 -12.68 -0.39 -8.50
C TRP A 132 -13.85 -0.20 -7.53
N GLY A 133 -13.67 0.72 -6.59
CA GLY A 133 -14.71 1.13 -5.64
C GLY A 133 -14.28 2.35 -4.83
N ILE A 134 -15.25 2.97 -4.15
CA ILE A 134 -15.01 4.10 -3.25
C ILE A 134 -14.83 3.56 -1.84
N ASN A 135 -13.72 3.94 -1.19
CA ASN A 135 -13.46 3.59 0.20
C ASN A 135 -13.61 4.82 1.08
N GLU A 136 -14.76 4.94 1.74
CA GLU A 136 -14.93 5.89 2.84
C GLU A 136 -14.18 5.37 4.06
N THR A 137 -13.16 6.11 4.50
CA THR A 137 -12.38 5.70 5.68
C THR A 137 -12.95 6.35 6.94
N THR A 138 -13.56 5.55 7.81
CA THR A 138 -14.00 5.92 9.16
C THR A 138 -13.03 5.47 10.27
N LEU A 139 -11.91 4.82 9.89
CA LEU A 139 -10.94 4.27 10.84
C LEU A 139 -10.30 5.39 11.67
N LYS A 140 -10.48 5.39 12.99
CA LYS A 140 -9.77 6.34 13.88
C LYS A 140 -8.30 5.94 14.01
N ASP A 141 -7.42 6.90 14.30
CA ASP A 141 -5.96 6.72 14.36
C ASP A 141 -5.45 5.95 15.61
N GLY A 142 -6.30 5.09 16.18
CA GLY A 142 -5.98 4.26 17.34
C GLY A 142 -4.98 3.15 17.06
#